data_AF-B6DEM7-F1
#
_entry.id   AF-B6DEM7-F1
#
_cell.length_a   1.000
_cell.length_b   1.000
_cell.length_c   1.000
_cell.angle_alpha   90.00
_cell.angle_beta   90.00
_cell.angle_gamma   90.00
#
_symmetry.space_group_name_H-M   'P 1'
#
loop_
_entity.id
_entity.type
_entity.pdbx_description
1 polymer ?
#
loop_
_entity_poly.entity_id
_entity_poly.type
_entity_poly.pdbx_seq_one_letter_code
_entity_poly.pdbx_strand_id
1 'polypeptide(L)' 'EVALKEEIVAGFDRTLNKWLSAHGRGLTPDQRKALFFVNRRYMQTH' A
#
# COMPACT_ATOMS: atom_id res chain seq x y z
N GLU A 1 -18.12 4.94 7.75
CA GLU A 1 -16.75 5.51 7.68
C GLU A 1 -15.66 4.43 7.70
N VAL A 2 -15.68 3.50 8.66
CA VAL A 2 -14.67 2.43 8.77
C VAL A 2 -14.64 1.50 7.54
N ALA A 3 -15.78 0.97 7.12
CA ALA A 3 -15.86 0.05 5.98
C ALA A 3 -15.30 0.65 4.66
N LEU A 4 -15.60 1.93 4.39
CA LEU A 4 -15.10 2.61 3.19
C LEU A 4 -13.57 2.78 3.23
N LYS A 5 -13.01 3.14 4.39
CA LYS A 5 -11.55 3.25 4.57
C LYS A 5 -10.87 1.89 4.39
N GLU A 6 -11.49 0.82 4.90
CA GLU A 6 -10.98 -0.54 4.72
C GLU A 6 -10.96 -0.96 3.25
N GLU A 7 -12.02 -0.67 2.50
CA GLU A 7 -12.08 -0.98 1.07
C GLU A 7 -11.04 -0.19 0.26
N ILE A 8 -10.83 1.10 0.56
CA ILE A 8 -9.83 1.93 -0.11
C ILE A 8 -8.42 1.40 0.16
N VAL A 9 -8.08 1.12 1.42
CA VAL A 9 -6.76 0.55 1.78
C VAL A 9 -6.56 -0.81 1.12
N ALA A 10 -7.57 -1.68 1.13
CA ALA A 10 -7.50 -2.98 0.47
C ALA A 10 -7.30 -2.85 -1.06
N GLY A 11 -7.90 -1.83 -1.68
CA GLY A 11 -7.67 -1.49 -3.09
C GLY A 11 -6.22 -1.10 -3.35
N PHE A 12 -5.66 -0.19 -2.55
CA PHE A 12 -4.27 0.25 -2.68
C PHE A 12 -3.27 -0.89 -2.42
N ASP A 13 -3.55 -1.75 -1.44
CA ASP A 13 -2.68 -2.87 -1.10
C ASP A 13 -2.66 -3.93 -2.20
N ARG A 14 -3.79 -4.17 -2.88
CA ARG A 14 -3.83 -5.03 -4.09
C ARG A 14 -2.97 -4.46 -5.21
N THR A 15 -3.06 -3.16 -5.47
CA THR A 15 -2.24 -2.47 -6.48
C THR A 15 -0.76 -2.53 -6.12
N LEU A 16 -0.42 -2.28 -4.85
CA LEU A 16 0.96 -2.32 -4.36
C LEU A 16 1.53 -3.75 -4.46
N ASN A 17 0.78 -4.78 -4.09
CA ASN A 17 1.23 -6.16 -4.23
C ASN A 17 1.52 -6.54 -5.69
N LYS A 18 0.69 -6.09 -6.63
CA LYS A 18 0.95 -6.28 -8.07
C LYS A 18 2.21 -5.52 -8.53
N TRP A 19 2.46 -4.33 -8.00
CA TRP A 19 3.68 -3.58 -8.32
C TRP A 19 4.93 -4.24 -7.72
N LEU A 20 4.84 -4.75 -6.49
CA LEU A 20 5.94 -5.42 -5.78
C LEU A 20 6.36 -6.73 -6.46
N SER A 21 5.48 -7.43 -7.17
CA SER A 21 5.87 -8.63 -7.92
C SER A 21 6.80 -8.29 -9.09
N ALA A 22 6.64 -7.12 -9.70
CA ALA A 22 7.49 -6.64 -10.80
C ALA A 22 8.75 -5.89 -10.30
N HIS A 23 8.62 -5.07 -9.24
CA HIS A 23 9.65 -4.11 -8.84
C HIS A 23 10.23 -4.32 -7.44
N GLY A 24 9.70 -5.28 -6.67
CA GLY A 24 10.10 -5.47 -5.28
C GLY A 24 11.48 -6.12 -5.08
N ARG A 25 12.08 -6.71 -6.11
CA ARG A 25 13.28 -7.56 -5.96
C ARG A 25 14.46 -6.87 -5.25
N GLY A 26 14.63 -5.57 -5.46
CA GLY A 26 15.70 -4.78 -4.82
C GLY A 26 15.31 -4.12 -3.50
N LEU A 27 14.06 -4.29 -3.04
CA LEU A 27 13.57 -3.63 -1.83
C LEU A 27 13.82 -4.48 -0.60
N THR A 28 14.41 -3.84 0.41
CA THR A 28 14.52 -4.39 1.76
C THR A 28 13.13 -4.60 2.39
N PRO A 29 13.02 -5.47 3.40
CA PRO A 29 11.76 -5.67 4.12
C PRO A 29 11.17 -4.37 4.69
N ASP A 30 12.01 -3.45 5.17
CA ASP A 30 11.55 -2.19 5.75
C ASP A 30 11.06 -1.20 4.69
N GLN A 31 11.71 -1.15 3.53
CA GLN A 31 11.20 -0.38 2.38
C GLN A 31 9.83 -0.88 1.92
N ARG A 32 9.61 -2.20 1.93
CA ARG A 32 8.29 -2.77 1.59
C ARG A 32 7.22 -2.34 2.60
N LYS A 33 7.51 -2.40 3.90
CA LYS A 33 6.59 -1.92 4.94
C LYS A 33 6.30 -0.42 4.81
N ALA A 34 7.30 0.38 4.46
CA ALA A 34 7.13 1.80 4.24
C ALA A 34 6.11 2.10 3.12
N LEU A 35 6.08 1.30 2.05
CA LEU A 35 5.09 1.46 0.98
C LEU A 35 3.64 1.22 1.44
N PHE A 36 3.40 0.24 2.31
CA PHE A 36 2.07 0.04 2.92
C PHE A 36 1.67 1.21 3.83
N PHE A 37 2.64 1.80 4.54
CA PHE A 37 2.38 3.03 5.31
C PHE A 37 2.02 4.20 4.38
N VAL A 38 2.72 4.35 3.25
CA VAL A 38 2.43 5.39 2.25
C VAL A 38 1.03 5.27 1.68
N ASN A 39 0.53 4.06 1.39
CA ASN A 39 -0.85 3.84 0.93
C ASN A 39 -1.88 4.40 1.93
N ARG A 40 -1.70 4.12 3.23
CA ARG A 40 -2.58 4.65 4.28
C ARG A 40 -2.47 6.16 4.43
N ARG A 41 -1.26 6.70 4.30
CA ARG A 41 -1.03 8.15 4.37
C ARG A 41 -1.69 8.86 3.18
N TYR A 42 -1.62 8.28 1.99
CA TYR A 42 -2.25 8.80 0.78
C TYR A 42 -3.77 8.92 0.92
N MET A 43 -4.41 7.91 1.53
CA MET A 43 -5.85 7.95 1.88
C MET A 43 -6.20 9.02 2.92
N GLN A 44 -5.26 9.42 3.79
CA GLN A 44 -5.54 10.48 4.78
C GLN A 44 -5.47 11.88 4.17
N THR A 45 -4.68 12.05 3.10
CA THR A 45 -4.45 13.36 2.48
C THR A 45 -5.35 13.63 1.28
N HIS A 46 -6.17 12.65 0.87
CA HIS A 46 -7.14 12.73 -0.22
C HIS A 46 -8.48 12.17 0.24
#